data_AF-A0A4Q9KG00-F1
#
_entry.id   AF-A0A4Q9KG00-F1
#
_cell.length_a   1.000
_cell.length_b   1.000
_cell.length_c   1.000
_cell.angle_alpha   90.00
_cell.angle_beta   90.00
_cell.angle_gamma   90.00
#
_symmetry.space_group_name_H-M   'P 1'
#
loop_
_entity.id
_entity.type
_entity.pdbx_description
1 polymer ?
#
loop_
_entity_poly.entity_id
_entity_poly.type
_entity_poly.pdbx_seq_one_letter_code
_entity_poly.pdbx_strand_id
1 'polypeptide(L)'
;MSRRFLGHLAVAVIGLAVALWAIANLLNPSITCRGVPMAPGDTCSNAAGTKMQTYEDRLEALEFSTPVMVGAGVLVAAFGVGLGVAEVRRTGSSGRTRPDLPPTV
;
A
#
# COMPACT_ATOMS: atom_id res chain seq x y z
N MET A 1 10.46 3.58 -21.53
CA MET A 1 9.41 3.74 -20.50
C MET A 1 9.49 5.17 -19.97
N SER A 2 8.37 5.91 -19.90
CA SER A 2 8.42 7.32 -19.46
C SER A 2 8.63 7.42 -17.95
N ARG A 3 9.28 8.50 -17.48
CA ARG A 3 9.44 8.77 -16.03
C ARG A 3 8.09 8.85 -15.31
N ARG A 4 7.05 9.29 -16.00
CA ARG A 4 5.67 9.38 -15.48
C ARG A 4 5.08 7.99 -15.26
N PHE A 5 5.22 7.09 -16.23
CA PHE A 5 4.76 5.70 -16.09
C PHE A 5 5.47 4.98 -14.94
N LEU A 6 6.78 5.17 -14.80
CA LEU A 6 7.55 4.65 -13.65
C LEU A 6 7.00 5.15 -12.32
N GLY A 7 6.61 6.43 -12.24
CA GLY A 7 5.98 7.00 -11.04
C GLY A 7 4.64 6.32 -10.70
N HIS A 8 3.78 6.07 -11.69
CA HIS A 8 2.51 5.37 -11.48
C HIS A 8 2.71 3.92 -11.02
N LEU A 9 3.69 3.23 -11.62
CA LEU A 9 4.08 1.88 -11.20
C LEU A 9 4.63 1.86 -9.77
N ALA A 10 5.43 2.86 -9.38
CA ALA A 10 5.95 2.95 -8.03
C ALA A 10 4.81 3.09 -7.00
N VAL A 11 3.81 3.94 -7.27
CA VAL A 11 2.63 4.07 -6.41
C VAL A 11 1.88 2.73 -6.30
N ALA A 12 1.71 2.03 -7.43
CA ALA A 12 1.06 0.73 -7.45
C ALA A 12 1.78 -0.29 -6.55
N VAL A 13 3.11 -0.37 -6.70
CA VAL A 13 3.98 -1.28 -5.94
C VAL A 13 3.96 -0.94 -4.45
N ILE A 14 4.00 0.34 -4.07
CA ILE A 14 3.93 0.77 -2.67
C ILE A 14 2.60 0.35 -2.04
N GLY A 15 1.46 0.60 -2.71
CA GLY A 15 0.15 0.17 -2.21
C GLY A 15 0.07 -1.34 -2.01
N LEU A 16 0.58 -2.11 -2.97
CA LEU A 16 0.64 -3.56 -2.88
C LEU A 16 1.54 -4.03 -1.73
N ALA A 17 2.71 -3.41 -1.56
CA ALA A 17 3.64 -3.73 -0.49
C ALA A 17 3.01 -3.51 0.90
N VAL A 18 2.26 -2.43 1.09
CA VAL A 18 1.54 -2.16 2.35
C VAL A 18 0.48 -3.24 2.60
N ALA A 19 -0.31 -3.61 1.58
CA ALA A 19 -1.33 -4.64 1.73
C ALA A 19 -0.72 -6.00 2.10
N LEU A 20 0.35 -6.41 1.41
CA LEU A 20 1.06 -7.66 1.69
C LEU A 20 1.72 -7.64 3.06
N TRP A 21 2.30 -6.52 3.47
CA TRP A 21 2.89 -6.36 4.80
C TRP A 21 1.84 -6.48 5.91
N ALA A 22 0.67 -5.86 5.74
CA ALA A 22 -0.43 -5.99 6.70
C ALA A 22 -0.92 -7.44 6.83
N ILE A 23 -1.09 -8.15 5.71
CA ILE A 23 -1.45 -9.58 5.71
C ILE A 23 -0.38 -10.41 6.42
N ALA A 24 0.89 -10.18 6.12
CA ALA A 24 1.99 -10.92 6.75
C ALA A 24 2.03 -10.73 8.28
N ASN A 25 1.76 -9.52 8.78
CA ASN A 25 1.70 -9.24 10.21
C ASN A 25 0.49 -9.90 10.90
N LEU A 26 -0.64 -10.05 10.20
CA LEU A 26 -1.79 -10.77 10.74
C LEU A 26 -1.52 -12.27 10.85
N LEU A 27 -0.82 -12.85 9.87
CA LEU A 27 -0.48 -14.28 9.87
C LEU A 27 0.63 -14.62 10.86
N ASN A 28 1.52 -13.68 11.16
CA ASN A 28 2.61 -13.85 12.12
C ASN A 28 2.74 -12.59 13.00
N PRO A 29 1.87 -12.45 14.02
CA PRO A 29 1.81 -11.24 14.84
C PRO A 29 3.09 -11.06 15.66
N SER A 30 3.83 -10.02 15.32
CA SER A 30 5.05 -9.63 16.05
C SER A 30 4.72 -8.58 17.14
N ILE A 31 4.10 -9.03 18.23
CA ILE A 31 3.75 -8.13 19.35
C ILE A 31 4.98 -7.93 20.23
N THR A 32 5.45 -6.69 20.32
CA THR A 32 6.64 -6.34 21.10
C THR A 32 6.40 -5.17 22.05
N CYS A 33 7.05 -5.20 23.20
CA CYS A 33 7.12 -4.14 24.19
C CYS A 33 8.56 -3.63 24.28
N ARG A 34 8.83 -2.40 23.81
CA ARG A 34 10.18 -1.79 23.85
C ARG A 34 11.27 -2.72 23.28
N GLY A 35 10.96 -3.45 22.21
CA GLY A 35 11.87 -4.38 21.55
C GLY A 35 11.89 -5.80 22.14
N VAL A 36 11.14 -6.07 23.21
CA VAL A 36 11.01 -7.40 23.80
C VAL A 36 9.74 -8.07 23.27
N PRO A 37 9.80 -9.29 22.70
CA PRO A 37 8.62 -10.06 22.31
C PRO A 37 7.71 -10.31 23.51
N MET A 38 6.41 -10.08 23.34
CA MET A 38 5.39 -10.42 24.34
C MET A 38 4.78 -11.78 24.02
N ALA A 39 4.52 -12.57 25.06
CA ALA A 39 3.74 -13.80 25.02
C ALA A 39 2.32 -13.58 25.58
N PRO A 40 1.37 -14.49 25.33
CA PRO A 40 0.05 -14.45 25.96
C PRO A 40 0.14 -14.34 27.48
N GLY A 41 -0.65 -13.45 28.08
CA GLY A 41 -0.59 -13.11 29.50
C GLY A 41 0.46 -12.06 29.90
N ASP A 42 1.37 -11.67 29.01
CA ASP A 42 2.29 -10.56 29.28
C ASP A 42 1.57 -9.22 29.27
N THR A 43 2.08 -8.28 30.06
CA THR A 43 1.58 -6.90 30.13
C THR A 43 2.69 -5.90 29.83
N CYS A 44 2.33 -4.81 29.17
CA CYS A 44 3.25 -3.74 28.83
C CYS A 44 2.56 -2.39 28.98
N SER A 45 3.28 -1.42 29.56
CA SER A 45 2.83 -0.03 29.56
C SER A 45 2.77 0.51 28.13
N ASN A 46 1.66 1.15 27.77
CA ASN A 46 1.48 1.78 26.46
C ASN A 46 2.56 2.85 26.20
N ALA A 47 2.70 3.28 24.94
CA ALA A 47 3.72 4.26 24.57
C ALA A 47 3.61 5.60 25.35
N ALA A 48 2.41 5.95 25.79
CA ALA A 48 2.14 7.15 26.59
C ALA A 48 2.41 6.97 28.10
N GLY A 49 2.69 5.74 28.57
CA GLY A 49 2.89 5.45 30.00
C GLY A 49 1.63 5.50 30.86
N THR A 50 0.46 5.64 30.24
CA THR A 50 -0.81 5.94 30.94
C THR A 50 -1.66 4.72 31.23
N LYS A 51 -1.47 3.62 30.50
CA LYS A 51 -2.27 2.40 30.64
C LYS A 51 -1.40 1.16 30.46
N MET A 52 -1.68 0.11 31.23
CA MET A 52 -1.19 -1.23 30.93
C MET A 52 -2.05 -1.82 29.81
N GLN A 53 -1.42 -2.38 28.79
CA GLN A 53 -2.07 -3.18 27.76
C GLN A 53 -1.52 -4.60 27.85
N THR A 54 -2.41 -5.58 27.73
CA THR A 54 -2.01 -6.99 27.65
C THR A 54 -1.55 -7.35 26.23
N TYR A 55 -1.01 -8.56 26.07
CA TYR A 55 -0.76 -9.15 24.75
C TYR A 55 -2.05 -9.21 23.91
N GLU A 56 -3.17 -9.62 24.53
CA GLU A 56 -4.45 -9.83 23.88
C GLU A 56 -5.05 -8.50 23.38
N ASP A 57 -4.97 -7.44 24.18
CA ASP A 57 -5.42 -6.09 23.78
C ASP A 57 -4.71 -5.62 22.49
N ARG A 58 -3.42 -5.94 22.37
CA ARG A 58 -2.61 -5.57 21.21
C ARG A 58 -2.89 -6.46 20.01
N LEU A 59 -3.17 -7.74 20.24
CA LEU A 59 -3.56 -8.67 19.19
C LEU A 59 -4.90 -8.26 18.59
N GLU A 60 -5.89 -7.94 19.42
CA GLU A 60 -7.20 -7.46 18.97
C GLU A 60 -7.08 -6.16 18.18
N ALA A 61 -6.24 -5.22 18.63
CA ALA A 61 -5.98 -3.99 17.88
C ALA A 61 -5.34 -4.24 16.50
N LEU A 62 -4.44 -5.23 16.39
CA LEU A 62 -3.87 -5.66 15.11
C LEU A 62 -4.94 -6.28 14.20
N GLU A 63 -5.77 -7.18 14.72
CA GLU A 63 -6.85 -7.82 13.97
C GLU A 63 -7.86 -6.80 13.43
N PHE A 64 -8.22 -5.80 14.25
CA PHE A 64 -9.15 -4.74 13.86
C PHE A 64 -8.58 -3.77 12.82
N SER A 65 -7.29 -3.42 12.95
CA SER A 65 -6.65 -2.44 12.05
C SER A 65 -6.20 -3.03 10.72
N THR A 66 -5.90 -4.34 10.68
CA THR A 66 -5.44 -5.03 9.46
C THR A 66 -6.37 -4.87 8.26
N PRO A 67 -7.69 -5.14 8.33
CA PRO A 67 -8.56 -5.05 7.15
C PRO A 67 -8.59 -3.64 6.54
N VAL A 68 -8.49 -2.61 7.38
CA VAL A 68 -8.40 -1.22 6.93
C VAL A 68 -7.10 -0.98 6.16
N MET A 69 -5.97 -1.46 6.69
CA MET A 69 -4.65 -1.33 6.04
C MET A 69 -4.58 -2.09 4.71
N VAL A 70 -5.12 -3.31 4.67
CA VAL A 70 -5.21 -4.11 3.43
C VAL A 70 -6.08 -3.40 2.39
N GLY A 71 -7.27 -2.95 2.79
CA GLY A 71 -8.19 -2.25 1.88
C GLY A 71 -7.57 -0.96 1.31
N ALA A 72 -6.94 -0.14 2.16
CA ALA A 72 -6.27 1.08 1.74
C ALA A 72 -5.11 0.78 0.77
N GLY A 73 -4.27 -0.21 1.07
CA GLY A 73 -3.17 -0.63 0.20
C GLY A 73 -3.65 -1.10 -1.17
N VAL A 74 -4.70 -1.91 -1.23
CA VAL A 74 -5.33 -2.38 -2.48
C VAL A 74 -5.88 -1.21 -3.30
N LEU A 75 -6.56 -0.26 -2.68
CA LEU A 75 -7.09 0.92 -3.37
C LEU A 75 -5.98 1.78 -3.98
N VAL A 76 -4.92 2.05 -3.22
CA VAL A 76 -3.74 2.79 -3.70
C VAL A 76 -3.06 2.03 -4.85
N ALA A 77 -2.93 0.71 -4.73
CA ALA A 77 -2.36 -0.13 -5.76
C ALA A 77 -3.14 -0.04 -7.07
N ALA A 78 -4.46 -0.23 -6.98
CA ALA A 78 -5.38 -0.13 -8.13
C ALA A 78 -5.35 1.25 -8.78
N PHE A 79 -5.27 2.31 -7.99
CA PHE A 79 -5.15 3.68 -8.48
C PHE A 79 -3.85 3.90 -9.28
N GLY A 80 -2.71 3.46 -8.74
CA GLY A 80 -1.42 3.53 -9.45
C GLY A 80 -1.44 2.77 -10.78
N VAL A 81 -1.99 1.56 -10.79
CA VAL A 81 -2.17 0.76 -12.02
C VAL A 81 -3.06 1.50 -13.02
N GLY A 82 -4.20 2.05 -12.57
CA GLY A 82 -5.13 2.80 -13.40
C GLY A 82 -4.47 4.00 -14.09
N LEU A 83 -3.65 4.77 -13.37
CA LEU A 83 -2.89 5.88 -13.92
C LEU A 83 -1.87 5.42 -14.97
N GLY A 84 -1.14 4.33 -14.69
CA GLY A 84 -0.18 3.75 -15.62
C GLY A 84 -0.84 3.29 -16.93
N VAL A 85 -1.98 2.61 -16.83
CA VAL A 85 -2.78 2.18 -18.00
C VAL A 85 -3.29 3.37 -18.79
N ALA A 86 -3.79 4.42 -18.13
CA ALA A 86 -4.27 5.62 -18.80
C ALA A 86 -3.15 6.33 -19.58
N GLU A 87 -1.93 6.41 -19.04
CA GLU A 87 -0.77 7.00 -19.72
C GLU A 87 -0.39 6.24 -20.99
N VAL A 88 -0.34 4.91 -20.92
CA VAL A 88 -0.04 4.05 -22.09
C VAL A 88 -1.10 4.24 -23.17
N ARG A 89 -2.39 4.27 -22.79
CA ARG A 89 -3.50 4.51 -23.73
C ARG A 89 -3.41 5.88 -24.41
N ARG A 90 -3.09 6.94 -23.67
CA ARG A 90 -2.92 8.30 -24.24
C ARG A 90 -1.76 8.36 -25.23
N THR A 91 -0.63 7.75 -24.89
CA THR A 91 0.55 7.72 -25.76
C THR A 91 0.26 6.98 -27.08
N GLY A 92 -0.50 5.88 -27.03
CA GLY A 92 -0.91 5.13 -28.22
C GLY A 92 -1.93 5.86 -29.11
N SER A 93 -2.85 6.64 -28.52
CA SER A 93 -3.85 7.41 -29.27
C SER A 93 -3.27 8.63 -29.99
N SER A 94 -2.25 9.30 -29.43
CA SER A 94 -1.61 10.45 -30.08
C SER A 94 -0.90 10.11 -31.40
N GLY A 95 -0.51 8.85 -31.61
CA GLY A 95 0.11 8.39 -32.87
C GLY A 95 -0.88 8.17 -34.01
N ARG A 96 -2.19 8.12 -33.75
CA ARG A 96 -3.23 7.78 -34.75
C ARG A 96 -3.80 9.01 -35.48
N THR A 97 -3.50 10.23 -35.03
CA THR A 97 -4.20 11.46 -35.47
C THR A 97 -3.31 12.46 -36.22
N ARG A 98 -2.24 12.03 -36.89
CA ARG A 98 -1.55 12.90 -37.85
C ARG A 98 -2.13 12.61 -39.25
N PRO A 99 -3.14 13.36 -39.73
CA PRO A 99 -3.41 13.38 -41.16
C PRO A 99 -2.15 13.92 -41.84
N ASP A 100 -1.61 13.18 -42.80
CA ASP A 100 -0.56 13.66 -43.68
C ASP A 100 -1.06 14.96 -44.33
N LEU A 101 -0.47 16.09 -43.94
CA LEU A 101 -0.71 17.35 -44.63
C LEU A 101 -0.02 17.21 -45.99
N PRO A 102 -0.73 17.34 -47.13
CA PRO A 102 -0.08 17.31 -48.43
C PRO A 102 0.93 18.47 -48.51
N PRO A 103 2.06 18.28 -49.21
CA PRO A 103 3.03 19.35 -49.41
C PRO A 103 2.34 20.52 -50.11
N THR A 104 2.36 21.69 -49.48
CA THR A 104 2.01 22.95 -50.14
C THR A 104 3.07 23.23 -51.20
N VAL A 105 2.59 23.38 -52.44
CA VAL A 105 3.32 23.68 -53.69
C VAL A 105 4.37 24.78 -53.53
#